data_AF-A0A534VZY8-F1
#
_entry.id   AF-A0A534VZY8-F1
#
_cell.length_a   1.000
_cell.length_b   1.000
_cell.length_c   1.000
_cell.angle_alpha   90.00
_cell.angle_beta   90.00
_cell.angle_gamma   90.00
#
_symmetry.space_group_name_H-M   'P 1'
#
loop_
_entity.id
_entity.type
_entity.pdbx_description
1 polymer ?
#
loop_
_entity_poly.entity_id
_entity_poly.type
_entity_poly.pdbx_seq_one_letter_code
_entity_poly.pdbx_strand_id
1 'polypeptide(L)'
;MNHAAVLCMGLLGLLVFGLGLAVSLVRGSTGANFAYTVDPTDRLYKLVRAHGNAAEYAPMLALLTWYLGSHQPGRFVVWTFVAATAFRYLHALGMILAKSLDKVDPLRFVGALGTYVTGLVLVIATLGA
;
A
#
# COMPACT_ATOMS: atom_id res chain seq x y z
N MET A 1 -21.64 8.57 -2.43
CA MET A 1 -20.21 8.24 -2.28
C MET A 1 -19.53 8.31 -3.64
N ASN A 2 -18.35 8.90 -3.73
CA ASN A 2 -17.60 9.09 -4.98
C ASN A 2 -17.12 7.73 -5.57
N HIS A 3 -17.28 7.53 -6.88
CA HIS A 3 -16.90 6.26 -7.55
C HIS A 3 -15.40 5.96 -7.50
N ALA A 4 -14.55 6.98 -7.66
CA ALA A 4 -13.11 6.80 -7.56
C ALA A 4 -12.69 6.40 -6.14
N ALA A 5 -13.36 6.93 -5.11
CA ALA A 5 -13.14 6.52 -3.73
C ALA A 5 -13.45 5.02 -3.53
N VAL A 6 -14.59 4.54 -4.04
CA VAL A 6 -14.95 3.11 -3.98
C VAL A 6 -13.90 2.24 -4.67
N LEU A 7 -13.48 2.62 -5.88
CA LEU A 7 -12.46 1.89 -6.62
C LEU A 7 -11.12 1.86 -5.86
N CYS A 8 -10.66 3.00 -5.35
CA CYS A 8 -9.42 3.12 -4.59
C CYS A 8 -9.45 2.26 -3.33
N MET A 9 -10.55 2.27 -2.58
CA MET A 9 -10.71 1.39 -1.40
C MET A 9 -10.65 -0.09 -1.77
N GLY A 10 -11.35 -0.48 -2.85
CA GLY A 10 -11.31 -1.86 -3.35
C GLY A 10 -9.91 -2.29 -3.74
N LEU A 11 -9.15 -1.43 -4.43
CA LEU A 11 -7.77 -1.69 -4.81
C LEU A 11 -6.83 -1.75 -3.59
N LEU A 12 -6.98 -0.86 -2.61
CA LEU A 12 -6.21 -0.91 -1.36
C LEU A 12 -6.49 -2.21 -0.58
N GLY A 13 -7.75 -2.63 -0.52
CA GLY A 13 -8.12 -3.93 0.05
C GLY A 13 -7.51 -5.10 -0.72
N LEU A 14 -7.59 -5.08 -2.06
CA LEU A 14 -6.98 -6.07 -2.93
C LEU A 14 -5.47 -6.16 -2.71
N LEU A 15 -4.78 -5.03 -2.51
CA LEU A 15 -3.35 -5.00 -2.22
C LEU A 15 -3.04 -5.75 -0.92
N VAL A 16 -3.79 -5.48 0.16
CA VAL A 16 -3.56 -6.13 1.46
C VAL A 16 -3.84 -7.63 1.37
N PHE A 17 -5.02 -8.03 0.88
CA PHE A 17 -5.40 -9.44 0.77
C PHE A 17 -4.54 -10.20 -0.24
N GLY A 18 -4.22 -9.59 -1.37
CA GLY A 18 -3.38 -10.19 -2.41
C GLY A 18 -1.95 -10.46 -1.92
N LEU A 19 -1.35 -9.50 -1.19
CA LEU A 19 -0.03 -9.70 -0.58
C LEU A 19 -0.08 -10.75 0.54
N GLY A 20 -1.14 -10.75 1.36
CA GLY A 20 -1.32 -11.77 2.41
C GLY A 20 -1.43 -13.18 1.84
N LEU A 21 -2.22 -13.35 0.77
CA LEU A 21 -2.31 -14.61 0.03
C LEU A 21 -0.96 -15.02 -0.55
N ALA A 22 -0.22 -14.09 -1.16
CA ALA A 22 1.11 -14.37 -1.71
C ALA A 22 2.10 -14.85 -0.63
N VAL A 23 2.07 -14.25 0.57
CA VAL A 23 2.84 -14.72 1.72
C VAL A 23 2.44 -16.15 2.09
N SER A 24 1.15 -16.44 2.24
CA SER A 24 0.65 -17.78 2.58
C SER A 24 1.05 -18.84 1.56
N LEU A 25 0.97 -18.54 0.26
CA LEU A 25 1.38 -19.45 -0.81
C LEU A 25 2.87 -19.78 -0.73
N VAL A 26 3.73 -18.77 -0.52
CA VAL A 26 5.18 -19.01 -0.42
C VAL A 26 5.51 -19.80 0.85
N ARG A 27 4.90 -19.48 1.99
CA ARG A 27 5.07 -20.25 3.25
C ARG A 27 4.67 -21.71 3.08
N GLY A 28 3.54 -21.97 2.42
CA GLY A 28 3.10 -23.32 2.09
C GLY A 28 4.11 -24.07 1.22
N SER A 29 4.69 -23.39 0.22
CA SER A 29 5.69 -23.99 -0.68
C SER A 29 7.05 -24.27 -0.04
N THR A 30 7.43 -23.50 0.98
CA THR A 30 8.74 -23.64 1.66
C THR A 30 8.67 -24.40 2.99
N GLY A 31 7.47 -24.75 3.46
CA GLY A 31 7.24 -25.29 4.80
C GLY A 31 7.54 -24.29 5.93
N ALA A 32 7.76 -23.01 5.60
CA ALA A 32 8.12 -21.97 6.55
C ALA A 32 6.85 -21.37 7.19
N ASN A 33 6.23 -22.11 8.13
CA ASN A 33 4.98 -21.73 8.82
C ASN A 33 4.96 -20.27 9.30
N PHE A 34 5.56 -19.98 10.46
CA PHE A 34 5.76 -18.60 10.95
C PHE A 34 7.19 -18.11 10.73
N ALA A 35 8.12 -19.02 10.51
CA ALA A 35 9.53 -18.73 10.27
C ALA A 35 9.74 -18.00 8.95
N TYR A 36 10.81 -17.20 8.89
CA TYR A 36 11.33 -16.60 7.65
C TYR A 36 12.78 -16.17 7.92
N THR A 37 13.57 -16.02 6.87
CA THR A 37 14.93 -15.46 6.99
C THR A 37 14.89 -13.93 6.95
N VAL A 38 15.87 -13.27 7.57
CA VAL A 38 16.04 -11.80 7.48
C VAL A 38 16.96 -11.39 6.33
N ASP A 39 17.29 -12.32 5.44
CA ASP A 39 18.03 -12.02 4.20
C ASP A 39 17.23 -11.03 3.32
N PRO A 40 17.78 -9.83 3.04
CA PRO A 40 17.08 -8.80 2.29
C PRO A 40 16.81 -9.15 0.82
N THR A 41 17.40 -10.24 0.31
CA THR A 41 17.18 -10.76 -1.05
C THR A 41 16.10 -11.85 -1.10
N ASP A 42 15.76 -12.45 0.05
CA ASP A 42 14.83 -13.56 0.13
C ASP A 42 13.41 -13.16 -0.31
N ARG A 43 12.77 -14.05 -1.07
CA ARG A 43 11.45 -13.82 -1.63
C ARG A 43 10.37 -13.73 -0.55
N LEU A 44 10.40 -14.64 0.43
CA LEU A 44 9.40 -14.66 1.50
C LEU A 44 9.57 -13.43 2.39
N TYR A 45 10.80 -13.07 2.75
CA TYR A 45 11.11 -11.86 3.51
C TYR A 45 10.56 -10.62 2.81
N LYS A 46 10.82 -10.46 1.51
CA LYS A 46 10.32 -9.33 0.72
C LYS A 46 8.79 -9.24 0.70
N LEU A 47 8.11 -10.38 0.51
CA LEU A 47 6.65 -10.43 0.54
C LEU A 47 6.09 -10.09 1.92
N VAL A 48 6.68 -10.62 3.00
CA VAL A 48 6.28 -10.31 4.38
C VAL A 48 6.44 -8.82 4.67
N ARG A 49 7.58 -8.21 4.28
CA ARG A 49 7.81 -6.77 4.47
C ARG A 49 6.87 -5.92 3.61
N ALA A 50 6.60 -6.31 2.37
CA ALA A 50 5.65 -5.63 1.50
C ALA A 50 4.22 -5.70 2.07
N HIS A 51 3.79 -6.88 2.54
CA HIS A 51 2.48 -7.08 3.15
C HIS A 51 2.33 -6.29 4.45
N GLY A 52 3.31 -6.35 5.35
CA GLY A 52 3.29 -5.58 6.60
C GLY A 52 3.16 -4.08 6.35
N ASN A 53 3.95 -3.54 5.42
CA ASN A 53 3.82 -2.14 5.04
C ASN A 53 2.46 -1.83 4.36
N ALA A 54 1.91 -2.75 3.55
CA ALA A 54 0.55 -2.58 3.02
C ALA A 54 -0.49 -2.52 4.16
N ALA A 55 -0.40 -3.41 5.14
CA ALA A 55 -1.31 -3.47 6.28
C ALA A 55 -1.22 -2.24 7.21
N GLU A 56 -0.08 -1.58 7.30
CA GLU A 56 0.10 -0.35 8.09
C GLU A 56 -0.55 0.87 7.41
N TYR A 57 -0.42 1.01 6.09
CA TYR A 57 -0.79 2.25 5.38
C TYR A 57 -2.11 2.16 4.62
N ALA A 58 -2.38 1.03 3.96
CA ALA A 58 -3.55 0.90 3.08
C ALA A 58 -4.89 1.03 3.84
N PRO A 59 -5.08 0.46 5.04
CA PRO A 59 -6.32 0.64 5.80
C PRO A 59 -6.57 2.10 6.19
N MET A 60 -5.54 2.82 6.65
CA MET A 60 -5.68 4.23 7.01
C MET A 60 -6.06 5.08 5.78
N LEU A 61 -5.40 4.86 4.64
CA LEU A 61 -5.76 5.54 3.39
C LEU A 61 -7.17 5.20 2.92
N ALA A 62 -7.61 3.95 3.08
CA ALA A 62 -8.97 3.54 2.74
C ALA A 62 -10.00 4.25 3.63
N LEU A 63 -9.74 4.39 4.93
CA LEU A 63 -10.62 5.11 5.86
C LEU A 63 -10.73 6.60 5.52
N LEU A 64 -9.61 7.28 5.25
CA LEU A 64 -9.63 8.70 4.84
C LEU A 64 -10.36 8.88 3.51
N THR A 65 -10.12 7.97 2.55
CA THR A 65 -10.78 7.95 1.25
C THR A 65 -12.28 7.71 1.37
N TRP A 66 -12.69 6.80 2.26
CA TRP A 66 -14.11 6.54 2.56
C TRP A 66 -14.81 7.78 3.11
N TYR A 67 -14.22 8.38 4.16
CA TYR A 67 -14.78 9.53 4.83
C TYR A 67 -14.94 10.71 3.86
N LEU A 68 -13.85 11.12 3.21
CA LEU A 68 -13.87 12.23 2.25
C LEU A 68 -14.73 11.91 1.03
N GLY A 69 -14.68 10.66 0.53
CA GLY A 69 -15.52 10.17 -0.57
C GLY A 69 -17.02 10.20 -0.29
N SER A 70 -17.40 10.27 0.99
CA SER A 70 -18.79 10.38 1.42
C SER A 70 -19.32 11.83 1.45
N HIS A 71 -18.45 12.83 1.41
CA HIS A 71 -18.78 14.27 1.60
C HIS A 71 -18.52 15.13 0.35
N GLN A 72 -18.99 14.69 -0.82
CA GLN A 72 -18.87 15.41 -2.11
C GLN A 72 -17.49 16.07 -2.34
N PRO A 73 -16.40 15.28 -2.36
CA PRO A 73 -15.05 15.82 -2.38
C PRO A 73 -14.76 16.60 -3.66
N GLY A 74 -14.01 17.70 -3.52
CA GLY A 74 -13.49 18.45 -4.66
C GLY A 74 -12.56 17.60 -5.54
N ARG A 75 -12.41 18.00 -6.81
CA ARG A 75 -11.61 17.25 -7.82
C ARG A 75 -10.17 16.97 -7.37
N PHE A 76 -9.55 17.91 -6.66
CA PHE A 76 -8.19 17.73 -6.15
C PHE A 76 -8.11 16.55 -5.17
N VAL A 77 -9.01 16.48 -4.20
CA VAL A 77 -9.08 15.38 -3.21
C VAL A 77 -9.33 14.03 -3.90
N VAL A 78 -10.19 14.02 -4.92
CA VAL A 78 -10.46 12.81 -5.72
C VAL A 78 -9.20 12.29 -6.40
N TRP A 79 -8.41 13.18 -7.03
CA TRP A 79 -7.13 12.79 -7.64
C TRP A 79 -6.11 12.32 -6.60
N THR A 80 -6.14 12.87 -5.38
CA THR A 80 -5.29 12.41 -4.29
C THR A 80 -5.62 10.97 -3.87
N PHE A 81 -6.88 10.52 -3.91
CA PHE A 81 -7.23 9.10 -3.67
C PHE A 81 -6.53 8.18 -4.68
N VAL A 82 -6.61 8.54 -5.96
CA VAL A 82 -6.03 7.77 -7.07
C VAL A 82 -4.52 7.72 -6.95
N ALA A 83 -3.89 8.88 -6.71
CA ALA A 83 -2.44 8.97 -6.54
C ALA A 83 -1.95 8.19 -5.32
N ALA A 84 -2.63 8.32 -4.17
CA ALA A 84 -2.30 7.56 -2.96
C ALA A 84 -2.34 6.05 -3.24
N THR A 85 -3.38 5.58 -3.91
CA THR A 85 -3.53 4.17 -4.31
C THR A 85 -2.39 3.74 -5.22
N ALA A 86 -2.09 4.50 -6.28
CA ALA A 86 -1.00 4.20 -7.20
C ALA A 86 0.36 4.11 -6.49
N PHE A 87 0.66 5.03 -5.56
CA PHE A 87 1.89 4.99 -4.79
C PHE A 87 1.99 3.78 -3.85
N ARG A 88 0.86 3.27 -3.32
CA ARG A 88 0.86 2.02 -2.55
C ARG A 88 1.26 0.82 -3.40
N TYR A 89 0.76 0.73 -4.63
CA TYR A 89 1.16 -0.31 -5.56
C TYR A 89 2.63 -0.16 -6.00
N LEU A 90 3.08 1.06 -6.32
CA LEU A 90 4.48 1.32 -6.67
C LEU A 90 5.43 0.92 -5.52
N HIS A 91 5.08 1.25 -4.28
CA HIS A 91 5.88 0.86 -3.12
C HIS A 91 5.96 -0.67 -2.96
N ALA A 92 4.81 -1.36 -3.03
CA ALA A 92 4.76 -2.81 -2.91
C ALA A 92 5.54 -3.50 -4.05
N LEU A 93 5.40 -3.02 -5.29
CA LEU A 93 6.17 -3.51 -6.44
C LEU A 93 7.67 -3.26 -6.25
N GLY A 94 8.07 -2.07 -5.80
CA GLY A 94 9.47 -1.76 -5.50
C GLY A 94 10.05 -2.70 -4.44
N MET A 95 9.29 -3.04 -3.40
CA MET A 95 9.72 -4.02 -2.39
C MET A 95 9.87 -5.45 -2.97
N ILE A 96 8.94 -5.88 -3.83
CA ILE A 96 8.93 -7.25 -4.38
C ILE A 96 9.95 -7.42 -5.50
N LEU A 97 10.16 -6.39 -6.32
CA LEU A 97 11.03 -6.43 -7.50
C LEU A 97 12.47 -6.01 -7.19
N ALA A 98 12.71 -5.26 -6.10
CA ALA A 98 14.06 -4.87 -5.69
C ALA A 98 14.98 -6.09 -5.58
N LYS A 99 16.20 -6.01 -6.12
CA LYS A 99 17.17 -7.10 -5.99
C LYS A 99 17.49 -7.43 -4.52
N SER A 100 17.48 -6.39 -3.68
CA SER A 100 17.68 -6.50 -2.24
C SER A 100 17.00 -5.33 -1.52
N LEU A 101 16.44 -5.58 -0.34
CA LEU A 101 15.81 -4.55 0.48
C LEU A 101 16.80 -3.62 1.19
N ASP A 102 18.08 -3.97 1.25
CA ASP A 102 19.15 -3.15 1.83
C ASP A 102 19.60 -2.01 0.90
N LYS A 103 19.25 -2.08 -0.40
CA LYS A 103 19.58 -1.05 -1.39
C LYS A 103 18.40 -0.13 -1.65
N VAL A 104 18.71 1.09 -2.06
CA VAL A 104 17.68 2.01 -2.56
C VAL A 104 17.10 1.42 -3.85
N ASP A 105 15.77 1.37 -3.91
CA ASP A 105 15.01 1.01 -5.10
C ASP A 105 14.15 2.22 -5.50
N PRO A 106 14.22 2.71 -6.75
CA PRO A 106 13.50 3.91 -7.16
C PRO A 106 11.98 3.79 -7.04
N LEU A 107 11.39 2.64 -7.37
CA LEU A 107 9.95 2.42 -7.26
C LEU A 107 9.51 2.44 -5.80
N ARG A 108 10.28 1.76 -4.94
CA ARG A 108 10.06 1.78 -3.49
C ARG A 108 10.14 3.21 -2.95
N PHE A 109 11.16 3.96 -3.32
CA PHE A 109 11.38 5.32 -2.83
C PHE A 109 10.25 6.25 -3.25
N VAL A 110 9.92 6.29 -4.54
CA VAL A 110 8.83 7.11 -5.08
C VAL A 110 7.49 6.71 -4.48
N GLY A 111 7.23 5.40 -4.36
CA GLY A 111 6.03 4.89 -3.70
C GLY A 111 5.92 5.30 -2.23
N ALA A 112 7.03 5.26 -1.48
CA ALA A 112 7.05 5.67 -0.07
C ALA A 112 6.78 7.18 0.08
N LEU A 113 7.55 8.01 -0.63
CA LEU A 113 7.42 9.46 -0.56
C LEU A 113 6.02 9.91 -1.01
N GLY A 114 5.54 9.35 -2.11
CA GLY A 114 4.20 9.64 -2.62
C GLY A 114 3.09 9.21 -1.65
N THR A 115 3.27 8.08 -0.95
CA THR A 115 2.34 7.64 0.11
C THR A 115 2.28 8.67 1.24
N TYR A 116 3.42 9.16 1.71
CA TYR A 116 3.45 10.17 2.78
C TYR A 116 2.80 11.49 2.34
N VAL A 117 3.19 12.01 1.18
CA VAL A 117 2.65 13.28 0.66
C VAL A 117 1.13 13.20 0.48
N THR A 118 0.65 12.16 -0.22
CA THR A 118 -0.80 12.03 -0.46
C THR A 118 -1.57 11.72 0.82
N GLY A 119 -1.04 10.88 1.71
CA GLY A 119 -1.65 10.59 3.00
C GLY A 119 -1.80 11.85 3.87
N LEU A 120 -0.75 12.67 3.96
CA LEU A 120 -0.81 13.94 4.71
C LEU A 120 -1.82 14.93 4.09
N VAL A 121 -1.87 15.02 2.76
CA VAL A 121 -2.88 15.84 2.08
C VAL A 121 -4.30 15.36 2.40
N LEU A 122 -4.55 14.06 2.42
CA LEU A 122 -5.85 13.52 2.79
C LEU A 122 -6.20 13.80 4.26
N VAL A 123 -5.23 13.69 5.17
CA VAL A 123 -5.42 14.07 6.58
C VAL A 123 -5.81 15.55 6.70
N ILE A 124 -5.07 16.44 6.03
CA ILE A 124 -5.39 17.89 6.05
C ILE A 124 -6.78 18.14 5.49
N ALA A 125 -7.15 17.49 4.38
CA ALA A 125 -8.48 17.60 3.81
C ALA A 125 -9.57 17.11 4.77
N THR A 126 -9.32 16.03 5.52
CA THR A 126 -10.24 15.52 6.54
C THR A 126 -10.38 16.48 7.72
N LEU A 127 -9.30 17.12 8.18
CA LEU A 127 -9.34 18.07 9.29
C LEU A 127 -10.08 19.38 8.96
N GLY A 128 -10.21 19.71 7.67
CA GLY A 128 -10.94 20.88 7.19
C GLY A 128 -12.32 20.58 6.60
N ALA A 129 -12.79 19.32 6.67
CA ALA A 129 -14.06 18.85 6.11
C ALA A 129 -15.24 19.02 7.07
#